data_AF-A0A6P1GTC2-F1
#
_entry.id   AF-A0A6P1GTC2-F1
#
_cell.length_a   1.000
_cell.length_b   1.000
_cell.length_c   1.000
_cell.angle_alpha   90.00
_cell.angle_beta   90.00
_cell.angle_gamma   90.00
#
_symmetry.space_group_name_H-M   'P 1'
#
loop_
_entity.id
_entity.type
_entity.pdbx_description
1 polymer ?
#
loop_
_entity_poly.entity_id
_entity_poly.type
_entity_poly.pdbx_seq_one_letter_code
_entity_poly.pdbx_strand_id
1 'polypeptide(L)'
;MTMGIYAVGDTAQSVLSGVPVNTKKSRSGAKHRTGAPVRAGSLEANTFEETFFQVPSKGEPDRMLAKARYALDAGRKLLREYKAGLRTLTASERVLTTLTASAVRIYEELTKLARLCAGKIYPSYDHLVEATGLGRSTVRRALAVLEAIGFIIRQRRFKRVEADGPGPRFKQTSNVYRILTPKSVQRFTPRWMRSAPPPVDDDWRRSDEAEQVSAMVASLSCKEFAKMSVGGVLGDVLARLGAAMDSNEERERKASAREKGAFQCAS
;
A
#
# COMPACT_ATOMS: atom_id res chain seq x y z
N MET A 1 -13.79 34.86 3.13
CA MET A 1 -14.44 33.56 2.92
C MET A 1 -13.77 32.87 1.73
N THR A 2 -12.81 32.00 1.99
CA THR A 2 -12.14 31.18 0.98
C THR A 2 -12.15 29.75 1.50
N MET A 3 -13.04 28.95 0.92
CA MET A 3 -13.25 27.55 1.27
C MET A 3 -12.07 26.72 0.74
N GLY A 4 -11.40 26.04 1.67
CA GLY A 4 -10.31 25.12 1.39
C GLY A 4 -10.79 23.87 0.66
N ILE A 5 -10.09 23.55 -0.41
CA ILE A 5 -10.25 22.34 -1.22
C ILE A 5 -9.54 21.21 -0.45
N TYR A 6 -10.28 20.25 0.08
CA TYR A 6 -9.70 19.10 0.78
C TYR A 6 -8.99 18.18 -0.22
N ALA A 7 -7.68 18.02 -0.01
CA ALA A 7 -6.78 17.19 -0.81
C ALA A 7 -7.09 15.69 -0.65
N VAL A 8 -7.65 15.10 -1.70
CA VAL A 8 -7.82 13.64 -1.88
C VAL A 8 -6.61 13.02 -2.63
N GLY A 9 -5.62 13.85 -3.06
CA GLY A 9 -4.51 13.42 -3.92
C GLY A 9 -3.34 12.68 -3.23
N ASP A 10 -3.08 12.91 -1.94
CA ASP A 10 -1.84 12.44 -1.30
C ASP A 10 -1.84 10.93 -0.97
N THR A 11 -3.01 10.32 -0.82
CA THR A 11 -3.12 8.89 -0.50
C THR A 11 -2.91 8.00 -1.71
N ALA A 12 -3.16 8.49 -2.93
CA ALA A 12 -2.97 7.71 -4.16
C ALA A 12 -1.49 7.63 -4.57
N GLN A 13 -0.73 8.72 -4.42
CA GLN A 13 0.71 8.74 -4.77
C GLN A 13 1.59 7.90 -3.82
N SER A 14 1.21 7.77 -2.55
CA SER A 14 1.97 6.98 -1.57
C SER A 14 1.81 5.46 -1.73
N VAL A 15 0.71 4.99 -2.33
CA VAL A 15 0.51 3.57 -2.69
C VAL A 15 1.37 3.18 -3.91
N LEU A 16 1.58 4.09 -4.86
CA LEU A 16 2.34 3.84 -6.09
C LEU A 16 3.87 3.89 -5.89
N SER A 17 4.37 4.73 -4.97
CA SER A 17 5.82 4.95 -4.80
C SER A 17 6.54 3.88 -3.97
N GLY A 18 5.82 3.01 -3.24
CA GLY A 18 6.41 1.92 -2.45
C GLY A 18 7.35 2.38 -1.33
N VAL A 19 7.33 3.67 -0.98
CA VAL A 19 8.03 4.25 0.16
C VAL A 19 7.00 4.50 1.25
N PRO A 20 7.12 3.89 2.44
CA PRO A 20 6.22 4.22 3.54
C PRO A 20 6.50 5.66 3.98
N VAL A 21 5.62 6.59 3.60
CA VAL A 21 5.65 7.96 4.14
C VAL A 21 5.24 7.86 5.60
N ASN A 22 6.23 7.83 6.49
CA ASN A 22 6.01 8.02 7.92
C ASN A 22 5.71 9.50 8.17
N THR A 23 4.50 9.95 7.79
CA THR A 23 3.98 11.22 8.30
C THR A 23 3.82 11.02 9.80
N LYS A 24 4.65 11.70 10.61
CA LYS A 24 4.35 11.87 12.03
C LYS A 24 2.99 12.58 12.11
N LYS A 25 1.92 11.80 12.28
CA LYS A 25 0.57 12.34 12.40
C LYS A 25 0.55 13.30 13.59
N SER A 26 0.02 14.50 13.37
CA SER A 26 -0.23 15.45 14.44
C SER A 26 -1.05 14.75 15.52
N ARG A 27 -0.64 14.90 16.79
CA ARG A 27 -1.36 14.31 17.92
C ARG A 27 -2.69 15.06 17.99
N SER A 28 -3.77 14.47 17.49
CA SER A 28 -5.09 15.00 17.75
C SER A 28 -5.32 14.93 19.28
N GLY A 29 -5.31 16.10 19.92
CA GLY A 29 -5.51 16.25 21.36
C GLY A 29 -6.97 16.05 21.80
N ALA A 30 -7.86 15.70 20.86
CA ALA A 30 -9.24 15.39 21.17
C ALA A 30 -9.32 14.06 21.94
N LYS A 31 -9.80 14.13 23.19
CA LYS A 31 -10.19 12.93 23.94
C LYS A 31 -11.23 12.17 23.11
N HIS A 32 -10.96 10.91 22.77
CA HIS A 32 -11.97 10.04 22.20
C HIS A 32 -13.22 10.08 23.11
N ARG A 33 -14.41 10.29 22.53
CA ARG A 33 -15.71 10.41 23.23
C ARG A 33 -16.06 9.17 24.12
N THR A 34 -15.24 8.11 24.07
CA THR A 34 -15.55 6.75 24.55
C THR A 34 -14.80 6.29 25.80
N GLY A 35 -13.97 7.12 26.46
CA GLY A 35 -13.36 6.72 27.75
C GLY A 35 -12.29 5.61 27.70
N ALA A 36 -11.75 5.32 26.51
CA ALA A 36 -10.55 4.53 26.14
C ALA A 36 -10.45 3.02 26.52
N PRO A 37 -10.26 2.16 25.48
CA PRO A 37 -9.19 1.13 25.50
C PRO A 37 -8.71 0.77 24.06
N VAL A 38 -8.73 1.72 23.14
CA VAL A 38 -8.33 1.51 21.75
C VAL A 38 -7.32 2.57 21.34
N ARG A 39 -6.21 2.12 20.76
CA ARG A 39 -5.16 3.02 20.27
C ARG A 39 -5.60 3.71 18.99
N ALA A 40 -5.23 4.98 18.85
CA ALA A 40 -5.48 5.76 17.63
C ALA A 40 -5.00 5.02 16.37
N GLY A 41 -5.80 5.10 15.30
CA GLY A 41 -5.54 4.42 14.03
C GLY A 41 -5.75 2.90 14.04
N SER A 42 -6.35 2.34 15.10
CA SER A 42 -6.82 0.96 15.06
C SER A 42 -8.12 0.86 14.28
N LEU A 43 -8.31 -0.22 13.52
CA LEU A 43 -9.51 -0.50 12.75
C LEU A 43 -10.33 -1.62 13.40
N GLU A 44 -11.62 -1.67 13.10
CA GLU A 44 -12.50 -2.72 13.61
C GLU A 44 -12.14 -4.07 12.97
N ALA A 45 -12.08 -5.10 13.80
CA ALA A 45 -11.83 -6.46 13.34
C ALA A 45 -12.97 -6.92 12.41
N ASN A 46 -12.62 -7.70 11.40
CA ASN A 46 -13.50 -8.24 10.36
C ASN A 46 -14.06 -7.21 9.35
N THR A 47 -13.62 -5.95 9.37
CA THR A 47 -14.11 -4.93 8.41
C THR A 47 -13.21 -4.73 7.20
N PHE A 48 -11.89 -4.73 7.38
CA PHE A 48 -10.91 -4.38 6.33
C PHE A 48 -10.05 -5.57 5.90
N GLU A 49 -10.16 -6.69 6.61
CA GLU A 49 -9.23 -7.82 6.56
C GLU A 49 -9.21 -8.49 5.19
N GLU A 50 -10.37 -8.61 4.53
CA GLU A 50 -10.49 -9.22 3.20
C GLU A 50 -9.62 -8.52 2.16
N THR A 51 -9.63 -7.18 2.14
CA THR A 51 -8.80 -6.37 1.23
C THR A 51 -7.34 -6.26 1.68
N PHE A 52 -7.08 -6.43 2.98
CA PHE A 52 -5.76 -6.26 3.55
C PHE A 52 -4.84 -7.44 3.23
N PHE A 53 -5.37 -8.66 3.38
CA PHE A 53 -4.58 -9.87 3.15
C PHE A 53 -4.37 -10.15 1.68
N GLN A 54 -3.23 -10.76 1.39
CA GLN A 54 -2.92 -11.31 0.09
C GLN A 54 -2.56 -12.77 0.28
N VAL A 55 -3.20 -13.65 -0.47
CA VAL A 55 -2.88 -15.07 -0.47
C VAL A 55 -1.50 -15.22 -1.10
N PRO A 56 -0.50 -15.74 -0.38
CA PRO A 56 0.84 -15.92 -0.93
C PRO A 56 0.82 -17.04 -1.98
N SER A 57 1.60 -16.87 -3.04
CA SER A 57 1.86 -17.93 -4.02
C SER A 57 2.70 -19.05 -3.40
N LYS A 58 2.68 -20.23 -4.03
CA LYS A 58 3.43 -21.40 -3.55
C LYS A 58 4.92 -21.06 -3.41
N GLY A 59 5.49 -21.34 -2.24
CA GLY A 59 6.91 -21.09 -1.91
C GLY A 59 7.28 -19.60 -1.82
N GLU A 60 6.34 -18.67 -1.92
CA GLU A 60 6.61 -17.24 -1.73
C GLU A 60 7.08 -16.90 -0.32
N PRO A 61 6.46 -17.39 0.78
CA PRO A 61 6.92 -17.06 2.13
C PRO A 61 8.36 -17.50 2.38
N ASP A 62 8.76 -18.66 1.85
CA ASP A 62 10.14 -19.19 1.98
C ASP A 62 11.14 -18.32 1.20
N ARG A 63 10.78 -17.88 -0.02
CA ARG A 63 11.58 -16.93 -0.81
C ARG A 63 11.72 -15.58 -0.09
N MET A 64 10.65 -15.10 0.54
CA MET A 64 10.66 -13.86 1.31
C MET A 64 11.59 -13.96 2.53
N LEU A 65 11.54 -15.08 3.25
CA LEU A 65 12.43 -15.35 4.37
C LEU A 65 13.90 -15.41 3.93
N ALA A 66 14.18 -16.09 2.81
CA ALA A 66 15.54 -16.14 2.26
C ALA A 66 16.06 -14.74 1.89
N LYS A 67 15.23 -13.90 1.26
CA LYS A 67 15.57 -12.50 0.99
C LYS A 67 15.86 -11.72 2.27
N ALA A 68 15.10 -11.93 3.34
CA ALA A 68 15.36 -11.28 4.63
C ALA A 68 16.72 -11.72 5.25
N ARG A 69 17.10 -12.99 5.10
CA ARG A 69 18.42 -13.49 5.54
C ARG A 69 19.56 -12.83 4.74
N TYR A 70 19.46 -12.78 3.41
CA TYR A 70 20.44 -12.06 2.59
C TYR A 70 20.49 -10.56 2.90
N ALA A 71 19.35 -9.95 3.20
CA ALA A 71 19.27 -8.55 3.60
C ALA A 71 20.02 -8.28 4.92
N LEU A 72 19.94 -9.21 5.88
CA LEU A 72 20.68 -9.13 7.14
C LEU A 72 22.20 -9.17 6.90
N ASP A 73 22.67 -10.09 6.08
CA ASP A 73 24.10 -10.22 5.77
C ASP A 73 24.62 -9.00 4.99
N ALA A 74 23.83 -8.50 4.03
CA ALA A 74 24.13 -7.26 3.33
C ALA A 74 24.18 -6.05 4.29
N GLY A 75 23.22 -5.93 5.20
CA GLY A 75 23.20 -4.88 6.23
C GLY A 75 24.45 -4.91 7.12
N ARG A 76 24.89 -6.10 7.54
CA ARG A 76 26.14 -6.29 8.31
C ARG A 76 27.38 -5.87 7.52
N LYS A 77 27.45 -6.22 6.23
CA LYS A 77 28.55 -5.82 5.36
C LYS A 77 28.61 -4.30 5.18
N LEU A 78 27.47 -3.68 4.89
CA LEU A 78 27.36 -2.21 4.78
C LEU A 78 27.80 -1.50 6.05
N LEU A 79 27.37 -2.00 7.22
CA LEU A 79 27.77 -1.41 8.49
C LEU A 79 29.28 -1.52 8.72
N ARG A 80 29.92 -2.62 8.30
CA ARG A 80 31.37 -2.79 8.37
C ARG A 80 32.10 -1.80 7.48
N GLU A 81 31.68 -1.66 6.22
CA GLU A 81 32.26 -0.71 5.25
C GLU A 81 32.13 0.75 5.74
N TYR A 82 30.95 1.10 6.29
CA TYR A 82 30.72 2.41 6.88
C TYR A 82 31.63 2.69 8.08
N LYS A 83 31.76 1.73 9.01
CA LYS A 83 32.63 1.85 10.17
C LYS A 83 34.12 1.93 9.80
N ALA A 84 34.51 1.31 8.68
CA ALA A 84 35.87 1.38 8.14
C ALA A 84 36.14 2.67 7.34
N GLY A 85 35.16 3.56 7.18
CA GLY A 85 35.31 4.80 6.40
C GLY A 85 35.36 4.60 4.88
N LEU A 86 35.11 3.39 4.38
CA LEU A 86 35.20 3.05 2.96
C LEU A 86 34.02 3.58 2.14
N ARG A 87 32.89 3.85 2.80
CA ARG A 87 31.63 4.18 2.13
C ARG A 87 30.69 4.97 3.02
N THR A 88 29.97 5.93 2.44
CA THR A 88 28.84 6.61 3.06
C THR A 88 27.53 5.87 2.76
N LEU A 89 26.67 5.70 3.78
CA LEU A 89 25.39 5.01 3.63
C LEU A 89 24.27 5.95 3.16
N THR A 90 23.50 5.50 2.18
CA THR A 90 22.20 6.10 1.80
C THR A 90 21.17 5.90 2.91
N ALA A 91 20.06 6.65 2.89
CA ALA A 91 19.01 6.53 3.91
C ALA A 91 18.43 5.10 4.01
N SER A 92 18.20 4.45 2.88
CA SER A 92 17.69 3.07 2.83
C SER A 92 18.73 2.04 3.31
N GLU A 93 20.02 2.28 3.09
CA GLU A 93 21.09 1.44 3.64
C GLU A 93 21.19 1.57 5.15
N ARG A 94 21.10 2.79 5.69
CA ARG A 94 21.10 3.01 7.14
C ARG A 94 19.98 2.23 7.82
N VAL A 95 18.78 2.30 7.28
CA VAL A 95 17.64 1.53 7.81
C VAL A 95 17.91 0.02 7.71
N LEU A 96 18.46 -0.46 6.60
CA LEU A 96 18.82 -1.87 6.46
C LEU A 96 19.86 -2.35 7.49
N THR A 97 20.84 -1.51 7.86
CA THR A 97 21.83 -1.86 8.90
C THR A 97 21.22 -2.10 10.29
N THR A 98 19.98 -1.66 10.52
CA THR A 98 19.27 -1.90 11.77
C THR A 98 18.63 -3.29 11.86
N LEU A 99 18.62 -4.05 10.75
CA LEU A 99 18.09 -5.41 10.72
C LEU A 99 18.91 -6.32 11.64
N THR A 100 18.22 -7.09 12.49
CA THR A 100 18.84 -7.98 13.48
C THR A 100 18.44 -9.43 13.24
N ALA A 101 19.22 -10.37 13.80
CA ALA A 101 18.87 -11.79 13.77
C ALA A 101 17.52 -12.06 14.45
N SER A 102 17.21 -11.37 15.56
CA SER A 102 15.91 -11.46 16.23
C SER A 102 14.76 -11.00 15.33
N ALA A 103 14.97 -9.96 14.53
CA ALA A 103 13.98 -9.52 13.55
C ALA A 103 13.74 -10.55 12.45
N VAL A 104 14.80 -11.17 11.92
CA VAL A 104 14.68 -12.26 10.96
C VAL A 104 13.98 -13.48 11.57
N ARG A 105 14.23 -13.80 12.84
CA ARG A 105 13.56 -14.91 13.56
C ARG A 105 12.06 -14.67 13.73
N ILE A 106 11.64 -13.45 14.05
CA ILE A 106 10.22 -13.11 14.11
C ILE A 106 9.60 -13.15 12.70
N TYR A 107 10.33 -12.66 11.71
CA TYR A 107 9.88 -12.72 10.32
C TYR A 107 9.68 -14.16 9.84
N GLU A 108 10.54 -15.08 10.25
CA GLU A 108 10.38 -16.53 10.02
C GLU A 108 9.05 -17.05 10.56
N GLU A 109 8.69 -16.75 11.80
CA GLU A 109 7.38 -17.13 12.35
C GLU A 109 6.21 -16.48 11.59
N LEU A 110 6.34 -15.21 11.19
CA LEU A 110 5.31 -14.55 10.37
C LEU A 110 5.16 -15.22 8.99
N THR A 111 6.26 -15.59 8.34
CA THR A 111 6.22 -16.30 7.04
C THR A 111 5.65 -17.71 7.18
N LYS A 112 5.93 -18.41 8.28
CA LYS A 112 5.32 -19.70 8.62
C LYS A 112 3.81 -19.56 8.79
N LEU A 113 3.34 -18.56 9.55
CA LEU A 113 1.90 -18.28 9.68
C LEU A 113 1.26 -17.89 8.35
N ALA A 114 1.94 -17.09 7.52
CA ALA A 114 1.45 -16.74 6.19
C ALA A 114 1.22 -17.99 5.33
N ARG A 115 2.14 -18.96 5.40
CA ARG A 115 2.02 -20.24 4.68
C ARG A 115 0.85 -21.08 5.21
N LEU A 116 0.73 -21.22 6.53
CA LEU A 116 -0.29 -22.07 7.17
C LEU A 116 -1.70 -21.49 7.09
N CYS A 117 -1.82 -20.16 7.13
CA CYS A 117 -3.11 -19.46 7.22
C CYS A 117 -3.47 -18.72 5.92
N ALA A 118 -2.91 -19.12 4.78
CA ALA A 118 -3.16 -18.51 3.47
C ALA A 118 -3.02 -16.97 3.46
N GLY A 119 -1.99 -16.46 4.15
CA GLY A 119 -1.69 -15.03 4.29
C GLY A 119 -2.42 -14.33 5.44
N LYS A 120 -3.37 -14.98 6.11
CA LYS A 120 -4.14 -14.41 7.24
C LYS A 120 -3.34 -14.47 8.56
N ILE A 121 -2.56 -13.42 8.84
CA ILE A 121 -1.60 -13.39 9.97
C ILE A 121 -2.14 -12.51 11.12
N TYR A 122 -2.52 -13.13 12.23
CA TYR A 122 -3.07 -12.48 13.43
C TYR A 122 -2.37 -12.78 14.78
N PRO A 123 -1.04 -13.02 14.83
CA PRO A 123 -0.39 -13.40 16.07
C PRO A 123 -0.47 -12.29 17.13
N SER A 124 -0.79 -12.69 18.36
CA SER A 124 -0.62 -11.83 19.52
C SER A 124 0.87 -11.61 19.81
N TYR A 125 1.18 -10.59 20.61
CA TYR A 125 2.56 -10.41 21.09
C TYR A 125 3.03 -11.61 21.92
N ASP A 126 2.14 -12.17 22.73
CA ASP A 126 2.40 -13.35 23.55
C ASP A 126 2.72 -14.58 22.69
N HIS A 127 1.96 -14.79 21.60
CA HIS A 127 2.23 -15.86 20.64
C HIS A 127 3.63 -15.72 20.02
N LEU A 128 4.04 -14.50 19.63
CA LEU A 128 5.39 -14.28 19.08
C LEU A 128 6.48 -14.52 20.12
N VAL A 129 6.26 -14.12 21.37
CA VAL A 129 7.20 -14.37 22.48
C VAL A 129 7.39 -15.87 22.68
N GLU A 130 6.30 -16.61 22.78
CA GLU A 130 6.30 -18.06 22.99
C GLU A 130 6.93 -18.81 21.80
N ALA A 131 6.51 -18.49 20.56
CA ALA A 131 7.00 -19.17 19.36
C ALA A 131 8.49 -18.91 19.07
N THR A 132 9.00 -17.72 19.43
CA THR A 132 10.40 -17.35 19.14
C THR A 132 11.35 -17.48 20.33
N GLY A 133 10.83 -17.62 21.55
CA GLY A 133 11.62 -17.56 22.79
C GLY A 133 12.22 -16.17 23.08
N LEU A 134 11.79 -15.12 22.37
CA LEU A 134 12.32 -13.77 22.53
C LEU A 134 11.51 -12.98 23.56
N GLY A 135 12.19 -12.12 24.34
CA GLY A 135 11.52 -11.21 25.26
C GLY A 135 10.56 -10.24 24.56
N ARG A 136 9.47 -9.84 25.23
CA ARG A 136 8.41 -8.96 24.69
C ARG A 136 8.95 -7.62 24.15
N SER A 137 9.97 -7.05 24.79
CA SER A 137 10.63 -5.82 24.35
C SER A 137 11.40 -6.03 23.03
N THR A 138 12.09 -7.16 22.89
CA THR A 138 12.78 -7.57 21.67
C THR A 138 11.77 -7.78 20.53
N VAL A 139 10.66 -8.46 20.79
CA VAL A 139 9.58 -8.63 19.82
C VAL A 139 9.05 -7.28 19.33
N ARG A 140 8.80 -6.34 20.25
CA ARG A 140 8.36 -4.99 19.89
C ARG A 140 9.39 -4.25 19.01
N ARG A 141 10.67 -4.30 19.36
CA ARG A 141 11.74 -3.62 18.61
C ARG A 141 11.92 -4.24 17.23
N ALA A 142 11.97 -5.56 17.15
CA ALA A 142 12.12 -6.30 15.91
C ALA A 142 10.96 -6.04 14.94
N LEU A 143 9.71 -6.05 15.41
CA LEU A 143 8.56 -5.67 14.57
C LEU A 143 8.67 -4.24 14.05
N ALA A 144 9.15 -3.30 14.86
CA ALA A 144 9.37 -1.91 14.42
C ALA A 144 10.47 -1.81 13.35
N VAL A 145 11.54 -2.59 13.47
CA VAL A 145 12.61 -2.67 12.46
C VAL A 145 12.11 -3.27 11.15
N LEU A 146 11.34 -4.38 11.21
CA LEU A 146 10.74 -4.99 10.02
C LEU A 146 9.79 -4.03 9.30
N GLU A 147 9.00 -3.26 10.06
CA GLU A 147 8.08 -2.24 9.53
C GLU A 147 8.87 -1.08 8.89
N ALA A 148 9.93 -0.60 9.54
CA ALA A 148 10.77 0.48 9.01
C ALA A 148 11.49 0.11 7.70
N ILE A 149 11.93 -1.14 7.56
CA ILE A 149 12.55 -1.64 6.32
C ILE A 149 11.50 -1.90 5.22
N GLY A 150 10.25 -2.19 5.61
CA GLY A 150 9.15 -2.50 4.70
C GLY A 150 8.94 -4.00 4.45
N PHE A 151 9.45 -4.87 5.33
CA PHE A 151 9.16 -6.31 5.29
C PHE A 151 7.74 -6.64 5.77
N ILE A 152 7.16 -5.78 6.60
CA ILE A 152 5.80 -5.95 7.10
C ILE A 152 5.01 -4.64 7.02
N ILE A 153 3.70 -4.76 6.79
CA ILE A 153 2.71 -3.74 7.13
C ILE A 153 1.96 -4.24 8.35
N ARG A 154 1.87 -3.39 9.38
CA ARG A 154 1.17 -3.70 10.62
C ARG A 154 -0.07 -2.82 10.76
N GLN A 155 -1.24 -3.45 10.89
CA GLN A 155 -2.49 -2.76 11.19
C GLN A 155 -3.00 -3.17 12.58
N ARG A 156 -3.27 -2.18 13.43
CA ARG A 156 -3.82 -2.40 14.77
C ARG A 156 -5.32 -2.62 14.67
N ARG A 157 -5.85 -3.49 15.52
CA ARG A 157 -7.27 -3.86 15.53
C ARG A 157 -7.92 -3.68 16.89
N PHE A 158 -9.23 -3.44 16.87
CA PHE A 158 -10.10 -3.53 18.03
C PHE A 158 -11.33 -4.36 17.70
N LYS A 159 -12.00 -4.89 18.72
CA LYS A 159 -13.31 -5.54 18.62
C LYS A 159 -14.29 -4.91 19.59
N ARG A 160 -15.58 -4.99 19.28
CA ARG A 160 -16.65 -4.64 20.22
C ARG A 160 -16.72 -5.69 21.31
N VAL A 161 -16.99 -5.26 22.53
CA VAL A 161 -17.23 -6.13 23.68
C VAL A 161 -18.62 -5.83 24.20
N GLU A 162 -19.43 -6.87 24.33
CA GLU A 162 -20.71 -6.78 25.02
C GLU A 162 -20.43 -6.55 26.50
N ALA A 163 -20.88 -5.41 27.02
CA ALA A 163 -20.72 -5.05 28.42
C ALA A 163 -22.07 -4.54 28.93
N ASP A 164 -22.64 -5.25 29.89
CA ASP A 164 -23.78 -4.81 30.68
C ASP A 164 -23.27 -3.89 31.79
N GLY A 165 -23.33 -2.57 31.54
CA GLY A 165 -22.98 -1.55 32.53
C GLY A 165 -22.10 -0.41 32.00
N PRO A 166 -21.77 0.57 32.86
CA PRO A 166 -20.89 1.68 32.51
C PRO A 166 -19.45 1.19 32.34
N GLY A 167 -19.04 0.99 31.08
CA GLY A 167 -17.68 0.58 30.74
C GLY A 167 -17.36 0.72 29.25
N PRO A 168 -16.09 0.54 28.85
CA PRO A 168 -15.69 0.71 27.47
C PRO A 168 -16.22 -0.41 26.57
N ARG A 169 -16.99 -0.06 25.54
CA ARG A 169 -17.63 -1.02 24.61
C ARG A 169 -16.69 -1.63 23.56
N PHE A 170 -15.39 -1.33 23.63
CA PHE A 170 -14.40 -1.78 22.66
C PHE A 170 -13.21 -2.37 23.40
N LYS A 171 -12.43 -3.26 22.76
CA LYS A 171 -11.18 -3.81 23.31
C LYS A 171 -10.15 -3.98 22.20
N GLN A 172 -8.91 -3.58 22.46
CA GLN A 172 -7.80 -3.86 21.56
C GLN A 172 -7.64 -5.38 21.38
N THR A 173 -7.50 -5.83 20.14
CA THR A 173 -7.25 -7.23 19.80
C THR A 173 -5.87 -7.41 19.17
N SER A 174 -5.53 -8.63 18.74
CA SER A 174 -4.26 -8.90 18.06
C SER A 174 -4.13 -8.07 16.79
N ASN A 175 -2.91 -7.59 16.54
CA ASN A 175 -2.60 -6.87 15.32
C ASN A 175 -2.65 -7.81 14.13
N VAL A 176 -2.81 -7.20 12.97
CA VAL A 176 -2.69 -7.86 11.68
C VAL A 176 -1.38 -7.48 11.03
N TYR A 177 -0.78 -8.47 10.36
CA TYR A 177 0.47 -8.31 9.64
C TYR A 177 0.30 -8.76 8.19
N ARG A 178 0.82 -7.97 7.26
CA ARG A 178 1.04 -8.40 5.88
C ARG A 178 2.53 -8.42 5.63
N ILE A 179 3.02 -9.55 5.11
CA ILE A 179 4.42 -9.68 4.72
C ILE A 179 4.62 -9.12 3.31
N LEU A 180 5.74 -8.45 3.08
CA LEU A 180 6.12 -7.86 1.79
C LEU A 180 7.61 -8.03 1.54
N THR A 181 8.01 -7.97 0.27
CA THR A 181 9.43 -7.82 -0.10
C THR A 181 9.67 -6.39 -0.57
N PRO A 182 10.35 -5.54 0.21
CA PRO A 182 10.56 -4.15 -0.18
C PRO A 182 11.54 -4.04 -1.36
N LYS A 183 11.28 -3.11 -2.29
CA LYS A 183 12.14 -2.83 -3.45
C LYS A 183 13.58 -2.49 -3.04
N SER A 184 13.74 -1.79 -1.90
CA SER A 184 15.04 -1.41 -1.33
C SER A 184 15.96 -2.59 -1.00
N VAL A 185 15.38 -3.77 -0.74
CA VAL A 185 16.10 -5.03 -0.44
C VAL A 185 16.40 -5.84 -1.70
N GLN A 186 15.67 -5.63 -2.79
CA GLN A 186 15.88 -6.38 -4.05
C GLN A 186 17.30 -6.21 -4.59
N ARG A 187 17.90 -5.02 -4.45
CA ARG A 187 19.30 -4.76 -4.84
C ARG A 187 20.35 -5.55 -4.07
N PHE A 188 20.01 -6.06 -2.88
CA PHE A 188 20.89 -6.89 -2.06
C PHE A 188 20.60 -8.39 -2.18
N THR A 189 19.50 -8.72 -2.86
CA THR A 189 19.14 -10.11 -3.15
C THR A 189 20.08 -10.65 -4.24
N PRO A 190 20.60 -11.88 -4.16
CA PRO A 190 21.40 -12.48 -5.22
C PRO A 190 20.66 -12.53 -6.57
N ARG A 191 21.39 -12.48 -7.70
CA ARG A 191 20.79 -12.43 -9.05
C ARG A 191 19.82 -13.60 -9.31
N TRP A 192 20.19 -14.81 -8.89
CA TRP A 192 19.36 -16.02 -9.05
C TRP A 192 18.07 -16.04 -8.22
N MET A 193 17.91 -15.12 -7.26
CA MET A 193 16.68 -14.94 -6.46
C MET A 193 15.81 -13.76 -6.91
N ARG A 194 16.30 -12.95 -7.85
CA ARG A 194 15.53 -11.84 -8.42
C ARG A 194 14.62 -12.37 -9.50
N SER A 195 13.46 -11.74 -9.67
CA SER A 195 12.69 -11.92 -10.89
C SER A 195 13.58 -11.54 -12.07
N ALA A 196 13.49 -12.30 -13.16
CA ALA A 196 14.16 -11.93 -14.39
C ALA A 196 13.74 -10.50 -14.77
N PRO A 197 14.68 -9.64 -15.20
CA PRO A 197 14.27 -8.37 -15.77
C PRO A 197 13.30 -8.64 -16.94
N PRO A 198 12.31 -7.76 -17.15
CA PRO A 198 11.46 -7.88 -18.32
C PRO A 198 12.32 -7.86 -19.60
N PRO A 199 11.86 -8.51 -20.68
CA PRO A 199 12.47 -8.37 -22.00
C PRO A 199 12.67 -6.91 -22.42
N VAL A 200 13.62 -6.63 -23.32
CA VAL A 200 13.92 -5.26 -23.75
C VAL A 200 12.77 -4.66 -24.58
N ASP A 201 12.07 -5.50 -25.35
CA ASP A 201 10.90 -5.13 -26.16
C ASP A 201 9.63 -4.89 -25.31
N ASP A 202 9.62 -5.35 -24.07
CA ASP A 202 8.48 -5.25 -23.15
C ASP A 202 8.18 -3.78 -22.80
N ASP A 203 9.20 -2.92 -22.75
CA ASP A 203 9.02 -1.48 -22.50
C ASP A 203 8.42 -0.75 -23.70
N TRP A 204 8.79 -1.14 -24.91
CA TRP A 204 8.17 -0.65 -26.14
C TRP A 204 6.72 -1.11 -26.23
N ARG A 205 6.47 -2.40 -25.96
CA ARG A 205 5.12 -2.96 -25.93
C ARG A 205 4.23 -2.25 -24.92
N ARG A 206 4.71 -2.00 -23.70
CA ARG A 206 3.95 -1.23 -22.68
C ARG A 206 3.66 0.19 -23.12
N SER A 207 4.61 0.83 -23.81
CA SER A 207 4.44 2.20 -24.32
C SER A 207 3.41 2.23 -25.45
N ASP A 208 3.51 1.30 -26.40
CA ASP A 208 2.55 1.13 -27.50
C ASP A 208 1.15 0.76 -26.99
N GLU A 209 1.04 -0.19 -26.05
CA GLU A 209 -0.22 -0.52 -25.39
C GLU A 209 -0.82 0.69 -24.66
N ALA A 210 0.01 1.49 -23.96
CA ALA A 210 -0.46 2.69 -23.29
C ALA A 210 -0.91 3.78 -24.28
N GLU A 211 -0.21 3.94 -25.40
CA GLU A 211 -0.59 4.84 -26.49
C GLU A 211 -1.91 4.39 -27.12
N GLN A 212 -2.06 3.11 -27.44
CA GLN A 212 -3.30 2.53 -27.98
C GLN A 212 -4.47 2.67 -27.00
N VAL A 213 -4.26 2.39 -25.71
CA VAL A 213 -5.28 2.59 -24.67
C VAL A 213 -5.63 4.07 -24.55
N SER A 214 -4.65 4.98 -24.62
CA SER A 214 -4.91 6.41 -24.54
C SER A 214 -5.70 6.92 -25.76
N ALA A 215 -5.38 6.44 -26.95
CA ALA A 215 -6.09 6.77 -28.19
C ALA A 215 -7.52 6.20 -28.18
N MET A 216 -7.68 4.98 -27.67
CA MET A 216 -8.99 4.36 -27.45
C MET A 216 -9.80 5.16 -26.43
N VAL A 217 -9.21 5.53 -25.28
CA VAL A 217 -9.91 6.33 -24.26
C VAL A 217 -10.30 7.71 -24.80
N ALA A 218 -9.46 8.33 -25.62
CA ALA A 218 -9.74 9.63 -26.23
C ALA A 218 -10.85 9.59 -27.30
N SER A 219 -11.10 8.43 -27.92
CA SER A 219 -12.16 8.28 -28.92
C SER A 219 -13.53 7.97 -28.32
N LEU A 220 -13.59 7.57 -27.04
CA LEU A 220 -14.85 7.29 -26.35
C LEU A 220 -15.60 8.59 -26.02
N SER A 221 -16.93 8.54 -26.11
CA SER A 221 -17.79 9.60 -25.57
C SER A 221 -17.69 9.67 -24.05
N CYS A 222 -18.03 10.82 -23.44
CA CYS A 222 -18.01 10.96 -21.98
C CYS A 222 -18.93 9.94 -21.30
N LYS A 223 -20.06 9.60 -21.95
CA LYS A 223 -20.95 8.52 -21.53
C LYS A 223 -20.29 7.14 -21.51
N GLU A 224 -19.62 6.76 -22.59
CA GLU A 224 -18.99 5.43 -22.72
C GLU A 224 -17.79 5.30 -21.80
N PHE A 225 -16.98 6.36 -21.69
CA PHE A 225 -15.88 6.45 -20.74
C PHE A 225 -16.35 6.24 -19.31
N ALA A 226 -17.47 6.86 -18.91
CA ALA A 226 -18.03 6.69 -17.57
C ALA A 226 -18.47 5.25 -17.29
N LYS A 227 -19.11 4.59 -18.28
CA LYS A 227 -19.52 3.18 -18.16
C LYS A 227 -18.34 2.21 -18.07
N MET A 228 -17.26 2.49 -18.79
CA MET A 228 -16.07 1.64 -18.79
C MET A 228 -15.20 1.85 -17.54
N SER A 229 -15.06 3.10 -17.08
CA SER A 229 -14.16 3.45 -15.96
C SER A 229 -14.75 3.11 -14.59
N VAL A 230 -16.06 3.27 -14.42
CA VAL A 230 -16.74 3.05 -13.14
C VAL A 230 -17.93 2.12 -13.37
N GLY A 231 -17.89 0.93 -12.78
CA GLY A 231 -18.98 -0.03 -12.86
C GLY A 231 -20.11 0.23 -11.84
N GLY A 232 -21.23 -0.48 -12.03
CA GLY A 232 -22.36 -0.48 -11.09
C GLY A 232 -23.18 0.81 -11.09
N VAL A 233 -23.92 1.05 -9.99
CA VAL A 233 -24.91 2.15 -9.89
C VAL A 233 -24.29 3.53 -10.11
N LEU A 234 -23.07 3.75 -9.61
CA LEU A 234 -22.36 5.02 -9.81
C LEU A 234 -21.97 5.23 -11.28
N GLY A 235 -21.57 4.16 -11.97
CA GLY A 235 -21.30 4.17 -13.40
C GLY A 235 -22.49 4.62 -14.23
N ASP A 236 -23.68 4.10 -13.92
CA ASP A 236 -24.91 4.46 -14.63
C ASP A 236 -25.29 5.94 -14.42
N VAL A 237 -25.10 6.46 -13.21
CA VAL A 237 -25.33 7.88 -12.91
C VAL A 237 -24.35 8.76 -13.68
N LEU A 238 -23.06 8.41 -13.67
CA LEU A 238 -22.02 9.15 -14.40
C LEU A 238 -22.22 9.07 -15.92
N ALA A 239 -22.70 7.94 -16.44
CA ALA A 239 -23.01 7.79 -17.85
C ALA A 239 -24.17 8.70 -18.29
N ARG A 240 -25.19 8.91 -17.44
CA ARG A 240 -26.27 9.86 -17.73
C ARG A 240 -25.77 11.29 -17.79
N LEU A 241 -24.88 11.66 -16.87
CA LEU A 241 -24.22 12.97 -16.89
C LEU A 241 -23.36 13.13 -18.14
N GLY A 242 -22.54 12.13 -18.46
CA GLY A 242 -21.71 12.11 -19.66
C GLY A 242 -22.52 12.29 -20.94
N ALA A 243 -23.66 11.59 -21.05
CA ALA A 243 -24.55 11.74 -22.21
C ALA A 243 -25.10 13.16 -22.38
N ALA A 244 -25.35 13.87 -21.28
CA ALA A 244 -25.78 15.26 -21.31
C ALA A 244 -24.66 16.20 -21.76
N MET A 245 -23.42 15.94 -21.34
CA MET A 245 -22.23 16.70 -21.78
C MET A 245 -21.97 16.48 -23.27
N ASP A 246 -21.97 15.23 -23.74
CA ASP A 246 -21.79 14.88 -25.15
C ASP A 246 -22.84 15.59 -26.02
N SER A 247 -24.11 15.59 -25.58
CA SER A 247 -25.20 16.28 -26.27
C SER A 247 -25.02 17.81 -26.32
N ASN A 248 -24.38 18.40 -25.31
CA ASN A 248 -24.12 19.84 -25.27
C ASN A 248 -22.98 20.23 -26.20
N GLU A 249 -21.87 19.47 -26.20
CA GLU A 249 -20.76 19.69 -27.13
C GLU A 249 -21.19 19.55 -28.60
N GLU A 250 -22.05 18.58 -28.91
CA GLU A 250 -22.60 18.45 -30.27
C GLU A 250 -23.43 19.67 -30.69
N ARG A 251 -24.20 20.25 -29.76
CA ARG A 251 -24.98 21.47 -30.02
C ARG A 251 -24.08 22.66 -30.28
N GLU A 252 -23.02 22.84 -29.48
CA GLU A 252 -22.03 23.90 -29.63
C GLU A 252 -21.24 23.76 -30.95
N ARG A 253 -20.85 22.55 -31.34
CA ARG A 253 -20.23 22.27 -32.65
C ARG A 253 -21.17 22.60 -33.81
N LYS A 254 -22.45 22.23 -33.72
CA LYS A 254 -23.44 22.57 -34.76
C LYS A 254 -23.71 24.08 -34.84
N ALA A 255 -23.74 24.78 -33.71
CA ALA A 255 -23.91 26.23 -33.67
C ALA A 255 -22.72 26.96 -34.32
N SER A 256 -21.50 26.60 -33.96
CA SER A 256 -20.28 27.19 -34.54
C SER A 256 -20.08 26.85 -36.03
N ALA A 257 -20.50 25.66 -36.48
CA ALA A 257 -20.48 25.31 -37.90
C ALA A 257 -21.48 26.14 -38.72
N ARG A 258 -22.69 26.40 -38.18
CA ARG A 258 -23.67 27.29 -38.81
C ARG A 258 -23.17 28.72 -38.92
N GLU A 259 -22.51 29.21 -37.89
CA GLU A 259 -21.93 30.56 -37.86
C GLU A 259 -20.79 30.72 -38.88
N LYS A 260 -19.90 29.70 -39.02
CA LYS A 260 -18.84 29.70 -40.04
C LYS A 260 -19.38 29.58 -41.47
N GLY A 261 -20.41 28.77 -41.70
CA GLY A 261 -21.06 28.66 -43.01
C GLY A 261 -21.76 29.96 -43.43
N ALA A 262 -22.37 30.67 -42.49
CA ALA A 262 -22.96 31.99 -42.74
C ALA A 262 -21.89 33.04 -43.12
N PHE A 263 -20.68 32.93 -42.58
CA PHE A 263 -19.56 33.83 -42.89
C PHE A 263 -18.92 33.54 -44.26
N GLN A 264 -18.89 32.27 -44.70
CA GLN A 264 -18.35 31.87 -46.01
C GLN A 264 -19.25 32.21 -47.21
N CYS A 265 -20.56 32.39 -47.02
CA CYS A 265 -21.48 32.81 -48.09
C CYS A 265 -21.61 34.34 -48.23
N ALA A 266 -20.95 35.11 -47.36
CA ALA A 266 -20.98 36.58 -47.36
C ALA A 266 -19.70 37.22 -47.94
N SER A 267 -18.81 36.42 -48.54
CA SER A 267 -17.60 36.84 -49.29
C SER A 267 -17.75 36.45 -50.75
#